data_AF-A0A856MN48-F1
#
_entry.id   AF-A0A856MN48-F1
#
_cell.length_a   1.000
_cell.length_b   1.000
_cell.length_c   1.000
_cell.angle_alpha   90.00
_cell.angle_beta   90.00
_cell.angle_gamma   90.00
#
_symmetry.space_group_name_H-M   'P 1'
#
loop_
_entity.id
_entity.type
_entity.pdbx_description
1 polymer ?
#
loop_
_entity_poly.entity_id
_entity_poly.type
_entity_poly.pdbx_seq_one_letter_code
_entity_poly.pdbx_strand_id
1 'polypeptide(L)' 'MATITIRNISDELVARIKRLAGQKGISMEQEVRDLLQKRYGERNEVLARIRQRAEALPMEQESQVQSWKSEGRL' A
#
# COMPACT_ATOMS: atom_id res chain seq x y z
N MET A 1 -8.05 10.38 17.23
CA MET A 1 -8.50 9.16 16.54
C MET A 1 -9.92 9.40 16.06
N ALA A 2 -10.19 9.23 14.76
CA ALA A 2 -11.55 9.27 14.24
C ALA A 2 -12.13 7.85 14.22
N THR A 3 -13.38 7.70 14.62
CA THR A 3 -14.08 6.41 14.62
C THR A 3 -15.21 6.45 13.59
N ILE A 4 -15.29 5.42 12.75
CA ILE A 4 -16.35 5.26 11.76
C ILE A 4 -17.17 4.04 12.14
N THR A 5 -18.48 4.20 12.24
CA THR A 5 -19.43 3.08 12.42
C THR A 5 -20.22 2.91 11.13
N ILE A 6 -20.08 1.75 10.49
CA ILE A 6 -20.85 1.41 9.29
C ILE A 6 -21.93 0.42 9.72
N ARG A 7 -23.20 0.81 9.59
CA ARG A 7 -24.36 -0.01 9.93
C ARG A 7 -24.92 -0.69 8.67
N ASN A 8 -25.67 -1.76 8.86
CA ASN A 8 -26.38 -2.48 7.79
C ASN A 8 -25.46 -2.98 6.66
N ILE A 9 -24.27 -3.49 7.01
CA ILE A 9 -23.43 -4.23 6.07
C ILE A 9 -23.99 -5.65 5.91
N SER A 10 -23.99 -6.17 4.67
CA SER A 10 -24.38 -7.56 4.43
C SER A 10 -23.40 -8.56 5.05
N ASP A 11 -23.92 -9.66 5.59
CA ASP A 11 -23.11 -10.71 6.20
C ASP A 11 -22.08 -11.30 5.22
N GLU A 12 -22.44 -11.38 3.94
CA GLU A 12 -21.54 -11.80 2.87
C GLU A 12 -20.30 -10.87 2.78
N LEU A 13 -20.50 -9.56 2.85
CA LEU A 13 -19.40 -8.60 2.79
C LEU A 13 -18.51 -8.73 4.02
N VAL A 14 -19.10 -8.88 5.22
CA VAL A 14 -18.34 -9.12 6.45
C VAL A 14 -17.51 -10.40 6.35
N ALA A 15 -18.09 -11.50 5.85
CA ALA A 15 -17.38 -12.76 5.67
C ALA A 15 -16.22 -12.64 4.68
N ARG A 16 -16.41 -11.90 3.58
CA ARG A 16 -15.36 -11.62 2.61
C ARG A 16 -14.21 -10.82 3.22
N ILE A 17 -14.50 -9.79 4.03
CA ILE A 17 -13.47 -9.00 4.72
C ILE A 17 -12.72 -9.87 5.74
N LYS A 18 -13.42 -10.69 6.53
CA LYS A 18 -12.79 -11.65 7.47
C LYS A 18 -11.78 -12.55 6.76
N ARG A 19 -12.18 -13.11 5.61
CA ARG A 19 -11.33 -14.00 4.83
C ARG A 19 -10.07 -13.29 4.32
N LEU A 20 -10.21 -12.08 3.79
CA LEU A 20 -9.07 -11.29 3.29
C LEU A 20 -8.11 -10.90 4.43
N ALA A 21 -8.65 -10.47 5.57
CA ALA A 21 -7.85 -10.16 6.75
C ALA A 21 -7.08 -11.40 7.24
N GLY A 22 -7.74 -12.57 7.28
CA GLY A 22 -7.12 -13.84 7.65
C GLY A 22 -6.00 -14.28 6.68
N GLN A 23 -6.19 -14.11 5.37
CA GLN A 23 -5.16 -14.39 4.37
C GLN A 23 -3.90 -13.51 4.53
N LYS A 24 -4.09 -12.28 5.00
CA LYS A 24 -3.02 -11.31 5.22
C LYS A 24 -2.41 -11.39 6.63
N GLY A 25 -2.99 -12.17 7.53
CA GLY A 25 -2.55 -12.25 8.93
C GLY A 25 -2.79 -10.96 9.73
N ILE A 26 -3.76 -10.14 9.34
CA ILE A 26 -4.09 -8.87 10.01
C ILE A 26 -5.51 -8.86 10.56
N SER A 27 -5.83 -7.89 11.43
CA SER A 27 -7.18 -7.74 11.94
C SER A 27 -8.15 -7.23 10.86
N MET A 28 -9.44 -7.51 11.05
CA MET A 28 -10.49 -6.98 10.18
C MET A 28 -10.47 -5.45 10.13
N GLU A 29 -10.26 -4.81 11.28
CA GLU A 29 -10.19 -3.35 11.36
C GLU A 29 -9.02 -2.81 10.53
N GLN A 30 -7.85 -3.46 10.60
CA GLN A 30 -6.70 -3.07 9.81
C GLN A 30 -6.97 -3.26 8.31
N GLU A 31 -7.59 -4.37 7.91
CA GLU A 31 -7.96 -4.58 6.51
C GLU A 31 -8.90 -3.50 5.97
N VAL A 32 -9.92 -3.11 6.76
CA VAL A 32 -10.86 -2.05 6.37
C VAL A 32 -10.15 -0.70 6.31
N ARG A 33 -9.26 -0.41 7.26
CA ARG A 33 -8.45 0.81 7.27
C ARG A 33 -7.57 0.90 6.02
N ASP A 34 -6.87 -0.17 5.68
CA ASP A 34 -6.01 -0.25 4.50
C ASP A 34 -6.84 -0.09 3.21
N LEU A 35 -8.04 -0.67 3.15
CA LEU A 35 -8.96 -0.52 2.03
C LEU A 35 -9.42 0.94 1.85
N LEU A 36 -9.79 1.60 2.95
CA LEU A 36 -10.19 3.00 2.94
C LEU A 36 -9.01 3.90 2.56
N GLN A 37 -7.82 3.66 3.11
CA GLN A 37 -6.62 4.42 2.78
C GLN A 37 -6.18 4.18 1.33
N LYS A 38 -6.36 2.97 0.78
CA LYS A 38 -6.10 2.72 -0.64
C LYS A 38 -7.10 3.44 -1.55
N ARG A 39 -8.36 3.50 -1.15
CA ARG A 39 -9.45 4.10 -1.96
C ARG A 39 -9.48 5.63 -1.87
N TYR A 40 -9.26 6.17 -0.68
CA TYR A 40 -9.42 7.59 -0.34
C TYR A 40 -8.11 8.25 0.07
N GLY A 41 -7.00 7.52 0.11
CA GLY A 41 -5.68 8.10 0.36
C GLY A 41 -5.43 9.21 -0.65
N GLU A 42 -5.07 10.38 -0.15
CA GLU A 42 -4.85 11.51 -1.02
C GLU A 42 -3.66 11.22 -1.94
N ARG A 43 -3.85 11.44 -3.24
CA ARG A 43 -2.77 11.38 -4.23
C ARG A 43 -1.52 12.13 -3.75
N ASN A 44 -1.72 13.22 -3.00
CA ASN A 44 -0.64 14.03 -2.43
C ASN A 44 0.13 13.31 -1.31
N GLU A 45 -0.53 12.54 -0.44
CA GLU A 45 0.17 11.72 0.57
C GLU A 45 0.97 10.58 -0.08
N VAL A 46 0.42 9.95 -1.12
CA VAL A 46 1.14 8.93 -1.89
C VAL A 46 2.38 9.54 -2.56
N LEU A 47 2.23 10.70 -3.20
CA LEU A 47 3.35 11.42 -3.82
C LEU A 47 4.37 11.91 -2.77
N ALA A 48 3.92 12.35 -1.60
CA ALA A 48 4.81 12.76 -0.50
C ALA A 48 5.62 11.58 0.03
N ARG A 49 4.98 10.41 0.21
CA ARG A 49 5.67 9.18 0.63
C ARG A 49 6.69 8.71 -0.40
N ILE A 50 6.37 8.81 -1.70
CA ILE A 50 7.31 8.50 -2.78
C ILE A 50 8.51 9.45 -2.75
N ARG A 51 8.28 10.77 -2.59
CA ARG A 51 9.36 11.77 -2.51
C ARG A 51 10.28 11.54 -1.32
N GLN A 52 9.73 11.34 -0.11
CA GLN A 52 10.54 11.01 1.07
C GLN A 52 11.39 9.76 0.87
N ARG A 53 10.82 8.72 0.23
CA ARG A 53 11.56 7.50 -0.04
C ARG A 53 12.65 7.71 -1.09
N ALA A 54 12.40 8.54 -2.10
CA ALA A 54 13.39 8.90 -3.11
C ALA A 54 14.57 9.69 -2.52
N GLU A 55 14.33 10.56 -1.54
CA GLU A 55 15.39 11.28 -0.81
C GLU A 55 16.29 10.35 0.01
N ALA A 56 15.72 9.27 0.56
CA ALA A 56 16.44 8.30 1.37
C ALA A 56 17.13 7.20 0.56
N LEU A 57 16.80 7.07 -0.73
CA LEU A 57 17.43 6.08 -1.60
C LEU A 57 18.73 6.66 -2.18
N PRO A 58 19.84 5.90 -2.17
CA PRO A 58 21.04 6.32 -2.85
C PRO A 58 20.71 6.50 -4.34
N MET A 59 20.94 7.71 -4.84
CA MET A 59 20.80 7.98 -6.26
C MET A 59 22.03 7.39 -6.94
N GLU A 60 21.86 6.21 -7.54
CA GLU A 60 22.97 5.50 -8.18
C GLU A 60 23.46 6.28 -9.40
N GLN A 61 24.77 6.24 -9.63
CA GLN A 61 25.39 6.90 -10.77
C GLN A 61 24.89 6.26 -12.08
N GLU A 62 24.66 7.09 -13.09
CA GLU A 62 24.16 6.65 -14.40
C GLU A 62 24.97 5.47 -14.95
N SER A 63 26.30 5.52 -14.82
CA SER A 63 27.22 4.47 -15.25
C SER A 63 26.91 3.11 -14.63
N GLN A 64 26.51 3.07 -13.36
CA GLN A 64 26.18 1.85 -12.65
C GLN A 64 24.84 1.26 -13.13
N VAL A 65 23.85 2.12 -13.35
CA VAL A 65 22.55 1.72 -13.89
C VAL A 65 22.68 1.17 -15.32
N GLN A 66 23.58 1.73 -16.13
CA GLN A 66 23.87 1.20 -17.47
C GLN A 66 24.56 -0.17 -17.41
N SER A 67 25.49 -0.39 -16.47
CA SER A 67 26.14 -1.70 -16.27
C SER A 67 25.11 -2.80 -16.00
N TRP A 68 24.18 -2.55 -15.08
CA TRP A 68 23.11 -3.51 -14.78
C TRP A 68 22.20 -3.79 -15.99
N LYS A 69 21.90 -2.76 -16.79
CA LYS A 69 21.09 -2.90 -18.01
C LYS A 69 21.79 -3.71 -19.10
N SER A 70 23.12 -3.65 -19.18
CA SER A 70 23.91 -4.48 -20.10
C SER A 70 24.05 -5.92 -19.58
N GLU A 71 24.30 -6.09 -18.29
CA GLU A 71 24.47 -7.41 -17.66
C GLU A 71 23.17 -8.22 -17.68
N GLY A 72 22.03 -7.61 -17.41
CA GLY A 72 20.72 -8.29 -17.42
C GLY A 72 20.12 -8.54 -18.82
N ARG A 73 20.77 -8.10 -19.90
CA ARG A 73 20.37 -8.38 -21.29
C ARG A 73 21.16 -9.51 -21.96
N LEU A 74 22.17 -10.04 -21.27
CA LEU A 74 22.85 -11.29 -21.64
C LEU A 74 22.04 -12.49 -21.13
#